data_AF-A0A7D9I3P7-F1
#
_entry.id   AF-A0A7D9I3P7-F1
#
_cell.length_a   1.000
_cell.length_b   1.000
_cell.length_c   1.000
_cell.angle_alpha   90.00
_cell.angle_beta   90.00
_cell.angle_gamma   90.00
#
_symmetry.space_group_name_H-M   'P 1'
#
loop_
_entity.id
_entity.type
_entity.pdbx_description
1 polymer ?
#
loop_
_entity_poly.entity_id
_entity_poly.type
_entity_poly.pdbx_seq_one_letter_code
_entity_poly.pdbx_strand_id
1 'polypeptide(L)'
;LSDESVLHTLHLIHPKLEYQLLLAKKVQLIDALKELEMHENDIGFLAPEYKQILDENEKLQEEYKKQPCHLERLYGMVTDLYIDKYKFMGMNVKSKVPNLLEVLDNYDLASLIEFFET
;
A
#
# COMPACT_ATOMS: atom_id res chain seq x y z
N LEU A 1 14.02 -17.66 11.90
CA LEU A 1 12.61 -17.37 11.54
C LEU A 1 12.09 -18.56 10.73
N SER A 2 10.87 -19.05 10.99
CA SER A 2 10.25 -20.08 10.15
C SER A 2 9.57 -19.45 8.95
N ASP A 3 9.53 -20.14 7.81
CA ASP A 3 8.86 -19.62 6.61
C ASP A 3 7.38 -19.33 6.85
N GLU A 4 6.70 -20.14 7.66
CA GLU A 4 5.31 -19.92 8.08
C GLU A 4 5.14 -18.60 8.85
N SER A 5 6.06 -18.27 9.76
CA SER A 5 6.00 -17.01 10.53
C SER A 5 6.20 -15.78 9.66
N VAL A 6 7.09 -15.87 8.66
CA VAL A 6 7.33 -14.81 7.68
C VAL A 6 6.10 -14.61 6.82
N LEU A 7 5.56 -15.70 6.25
CA LEU A 7 4.35 -15.66 5.43
C LEU A 7 3.17 -15.07 6.21
N HIS A 8 2.96 -15.51 7.45
CA HIS A 8 1.91 -14.96 8.31
C HIS A 8 2.09 -13.46 8.54
N THR A 9 3.32 -13.00 8.78
CA THR A 9 3.62 -11.58 8.98
C THR A 9 3.33 -10.76 7.71
N LEU A 10 3.67 -11.28 6.53
CA LEU A 10 3.36 -10.64 5.26
C LEU A 10 1.84 -10.48 5.07
N HIS A 11 1.05 -11.50 5.42
CA HIS A 11 -0.42 -11.41 5.38
C HIS A 11 -1.00 -10.39 6.36
N LEU A 12 -0.35 -10.14 7.50
CA LEU A 12 -0.77 -9.09 8.45
C LEU A 12 -0.43 -7.67 7.95
N ILE A 13 0.68 -7.53 7.22
CA ILE A 13 1.11 -6.25 6.63
C ILE A 13 0.28 -5.92 5.38
N HIS A 14 -0.10 -6.94 4.60
CA HIS A 14 -0.83 -6.80 3.34
C HIS A 14 -2.03 -5.83 3.37
N PRO A 15 -3.04 -6.02 4.25
CA PRO A 15 -4.21 -5.13 4.25
C PRO A 15 -3.85 -3.68 4.60
N LYS A 16 -2.74 -3.45 5.32
CA LYS A 16 -2.26 -2.09 5.64
C LYS A 16 -1.63 -1.44 4.42
N LEU A 17 -0.82 -2.17 3.66
CA LEU A 17 -0.24 -1.67 2.40
C LEU A 17 -1.34 -1.40 1.38
N GLU A 18 -2.24 -2.36 1.18
CA GLU A 18 -3.36 -2.23 0.26
C GLU A 18 -4.23 -1.00 0.59
N TYR A 19 -4.54 -0.78 1.86
CA TYR A 19 -5.26 0.41 2.30
C TYR A 19 -4.54 1.71 1.91
N GLN A 20 -3.22 1.81 2.16
CA GLN A 20 -2.47 3.01 1.81
C GLN A 20 -2.45 3.24 0.29
N LEU A 21 -2.28 2.18 -0.52
CA LEU A 21 -2.30 2.30 -1.99
C LEU A 21 -3.68 2.69 -2.52
N LEU A 22 -4.74 2.12 -1.94
CA LEU A 22 -6.12 2.48 -2.29
C LEU A 22 -6.44 3.93 -1.91
N LEU A 23 -5.96 4.39 -0.75
CA LEU A 23 -6.11 5.78 -0.31
C LEU A 23 -5.50 6.75 -1.33
N ALA A 24 -4.30 6.45 -1.86
CA ALA A 24 -3.69 7.27 -2.91
C ALA A 24 -4.58 7.37 -4.16
N LYS A 25 -5.09 6.22 -4.63
CA LYS A 25 -5.98 6.15 -5.80
C LYS A 25 -7.26 6.95 -5.57
N LYS A 26 -7.89 6.83 -4.40
CA LYS A 26 -9.10 7.60 -4.06
C LYS A 26 -8.83 9.10 -4.08
N VAL A 27 -7.73 9.54 -3.49
CA VAL A 27 -7.37 10.98 -3.43
C VAL A 27 -7.07 11.55 -4.82
N GLN A 28 -6.42 10.78 -5.70
CA GLN A 28 -6.19 11.18 -7.10
C GLN A 28 -7.49 11.39 -7.89
N LEU A 29 -8.59 10.74 -7.48
CA LEU A 29 -9.90 10.90 -8.12
C LEU A 29 -10.70 12.09 -7.58
N ILE A 30 -10.37 12.62 -6.40
CA ILE A 30 -11.18 13.65 -5.73
C ILE A 30 -11.36 14.88 -6.62
N ASP A 31 -10.28 15.40 -7.20
CA ASP A 31 -10.35 16.66 -7.95
C ASP A 31 -11.23 16.51 -9.20
N ALA A 32 -11.08 15.40 -9.93
CA ALA A 32 -11.90 15.09 -11.09
C ALA A 32 -13.38 14.89 -10.72
N LEU A 33 -13.66 14.22 -9.60
CA LEU A 33 -15.03 14.01 -9.12
C LEU A 33 -15.68 15.32 -8.67
N LYS A 34 -14.93 16.22 -8.01
CA LYS A 34 -15.41 17.55 -7.61
C LYS A 34 -15.71 18.43 -8.82
N GLU A 35 -14.85 18.38 -9.85
CA GLU A 35 -15.10 19.09 -11.10
C GLU A 35 -16.40 18.62 -11.77
N LEU A 36 -16.63 17.31 -11.83
CA LEU A 36 -17.88 16.75 -12.34
C LEU A 36 -19.10 17.19 -11.52
N GLU A 37 -19.01 17.17 -10.18
CA GLU A 37 -20.09 17.63 -9.29
C GLU A 37 -20.42 19.12 -9.48
N MET A 38 -19.42 19.96 -9.77
CA MET A 38 -19.64 21.38 -10.01
C MET A 38 -20.32 21.70 -11.35
N HIS A 39 -20.10 20.87 -12.37
CA HIS A 39 -20.59 21.11 -13.72
C HIS A 39 -21.92 20.42 -14.03
N GLU A 40 -22.23 19.31 -13.35
CA GLU A 40 -23.45 18.55 -13.56
C GLU A 40 -24.51 18.91 -12.50
N ASN A 41 -25.77 19.05 -12.94
CA ASN A 41 -26.88 19.31 -12.00
C ASN A 41 -27.29 18.07 -11.20
N ASP A 42 -26.85 16.88 -11.62
CA ASP A 42 -27.13 15.60 -10.98
C ASP A 42 -25.93 14.65 -11.09
N ILE A 43 -25.43 14.17 -9.95
CA ILE A 43 -24.39 13.14 -9.85
C ILE A 43 -24.96 11.72 -9.68
N GLY A 44 -26.26 11.55 -9.89
CA GLY A 44 -27.00 10.29 -9.80
C GLY A 44 -26.38 9.16 -10.63
N PHE A 45 -25.75 9.50 -11.76
CA PHE A 45 -25.05 8.56 -12.65
C PHE A 45 -23.76 7.98 -12.06
N LEU A 46 -23.16 8.61 -11.03
CA LEU A 46 -21.94 8.08 -10.41
C LEU A 46 -22.24 6.80 -9.61
N ALA A 47 -21.31 5.85 -9.71
CA ALA A 47 -21.33 4.65 -8.89
C ALA A 47 -21.25 5.02 -7.39
N PRO A 48 -21.84 4.21 -6.49
CA PRO A 48 -21.84 4.48 -5.04
C PRO A 48 -20.44 4.73 -4.46
N GLU A 49 -19.43 4.04 -4.97
CA GLU A 49 -18.03 4.16 -4.53
C GLU A 49 -17.44 5.54 -4.79
N TYR A 50 -17.80 6.19 -5.91
CA TYR A 50 -17.34 7.54 -6.23
C TYR A 50 -18.09 8.61 -5.44
N LYS A 51 -19.40 8.38 -5.19
CA LYS A 51 -20.18 9.23 -4.27
C LYS A 51 -19.60 9.20 -2.87
N GLN A 52 -19.22 8.02 -2.38
CA GLN A 52 -18.55 7.88 -1.09
C GLN A 52 -17.19 8.62 -1.04
N ILE A 53 -16.43 8.65 -2.14
CA ILE A 53 -15.18 9.43 -2.20
C ILE A 53 -15.46 10.93 -2.09
N LEU A 54 -16.52 11.43 -2.72
CA LEU A 54 -16.96 12.82 -2.57
C LEU A 54 -17.39 13.12 -1.13
N ASP A 55 -18.21 12.25 -0.53
CA ASP A 55 -18.70 12.40 0.85
C ASP A 55 -17.55 12.39 1.87
N GLU A 56 -16.54 11.53 1.68
CA GLU A 56 -15.41 11.36 2.60
C GLU A 56 -14.18 12.21 2.23
N ASN A 57 -14.30 13.14 1.26
CA ASN A 57 -13.13 13.77 0.64
C ASN A 57 -12.17 14.45 1.64
N GLU A 58 -12.69 15.17 2.63
CA GLU A 58 -11.87 15.89 3.62
C GLU A 58 -11.06 14.90 4.46
N LYS A 59 -11.71 13.83 4.91
CA LYS A 59 -11.08 12.76 5.69
C LYS A 59 -10.01 12.04 4.88
N LEU A 60 -10.30 11.69 3.61
CA LEU A 60 -9.34 11.04 2.73
C LEU A 60 -8.10 11.92 2.50
N GLN A 61 -8.28 13.22 2.28
CA GLN A 61 -7.15 14.15 2.14
C GLN A 61 -6.34 14.30 3.43
N GLU A 62 -7.00 14.34 4.59
CA GLU A 62 -6.30 14.39 5.88
C GLU A 62 -5.49 13.13 6.18
N GLU A 63 -6.04 11.95 5.89
CA GLU A 63 -5.33 10.68 6.02
C GLU A 63 -4.15 10.60 5.04
N TYR A 64 -4.34 11.06 3.79
CA TYR A 64 -3.30 11.06 2.77
C TYR A 64 -2.09 11.90 3.15
N LYS A 65 -2.28 13.01 3.88
CA LYS A 65 -1.14 13.78 4.43
C LYS A 65 -0.22 12.94 5.32
N LYS A 66 -0.74 11.90 5.97
CA LYS A 66 0.01 10.99 6.85
C LYS A 66 0.51 9.73 6.12
N GLN A 67 -0.02 9.45 4.93
CA GLN A 67 0.31 8.26 4.15
C GLN A 67 1.82 8.09 3.91
N PRO A 68 2.62 9.12 3.54
CA PRO A 68 4.05 8.91 3.30
C PRO A 68 4.78 8.29 4.49
N CYS A 69 4.46 8.74 5.70
CA CYS A 69 5.03 8.20 6.93
C CYS A 69 4.58 6.75 7.19
N HIS A 70 3.31 6.44 6.90
CA HIS A 70 2.79 5.07 7.03
C HIS A 70 3.45 4.11 6.04
N LEU A 71 3.60 4.52 4.78
CA LEU A 71 4.27 3.72 3.75
C LEU A 71 5.73 3.50 4.07
N GLU A 72 6.47 4.54 4.45
CA GLU A 72 7.87 4.43 4.88
C GLU A 72 8.04 3.40 6.01
N ARG A 73 7.15 3.44 7.00
CA ARG A 73 7.18 2.49 8.12
C ARG A 73 6.80 1.06 7.70
N LEU A 74 5.82 0.89 6.81
CA LEU A 74 5.44 -0.42 6.27
C LEU A 74 6.59 -1.02 5.45
N TYR A 75 7.23 -0.21 4.59
CA TYR A 75 8.36 -0.63 3.78
C TYR A 75 9.53 -1.04 4.68
N GLY A 76 9.86 -0.21 5.68
CA GLY A 76 10.87 -0.53 6.69
C GLY A 76 10.62 -1.88 7.37
N MET A 77 9.39 -2.13 7.83
CA MET A 77 9.02 -3.42 8.45
C MET A 77 9.21 -4.61 7.51
N VAL A 78 8.84 -4.47 6.22
CA VAL A 78 9.04 -5.54 5.23
C VAL A 78 10.52 -5.75 4.94
N THR A 79 11.30 -4.67 4.76
CA THR A 79 12.74 -4.77 4.50
C THR A 79 13.49 -5.36 5.69
N ASP A 80 13.12 -5.00 6.92
CA ASP A 80 13.72 -5.56 8.14
C ASP A 80 13.39 -7.04 8.29
N LEU A 81 12.12 -7.42 8.05
CA LEU A 81 11.70 -8.83 8.06
C LEU A 81 12.50 -9.66 7.04
N TYR A 82 12.72 -9.12 5.84
CA TYR A 82 13.53 -9.77 4.81
C TYR A 82 14.98 -9.96 5.27
N ILE A 83 15.63 -8.88 5.72
CA ILE A 83 17.01 -8.93 6.20
C ILE A 83 17.15 -9.93 7.36
N ASP A 84 16.23 -9.90 8.32
CA ASP A 84 16.26 -10.78 9.48
C ASP A 84 16.09 -12.24 9.10
N LYS A 85 15.16 -12.57 8.19
CA LYS A 85 14.97 -13.94 7.67
C LYS A 85 16.31 -14.55 7.23
N TYR A 86 17.01 -13.86 6.33
CA TYR A 86 18.26 -14.37 5.75
C TYR A 86 19.45 -14.24 6.72
N LYS A 87 19.46 -13.23 7.59
CA LYS A 87 20.47 -13.11 8.64
C LYS A 87 20.43 -14.32 9.59
N PHE A 88 19.25 -14.83 9.95
CA PHE A 88 19.12 -16.08 10.72
C PHE A 88 19.59 -17.32 9.95
N MET A 89 19.61 -17.26 8.62
CA MET A 89 20.19 -18.30 7.75
C MET A 89 21.70 -18.10 7.50
N GLY A 90 22.33 -17.09 8.10
CA GLY A 90 23.74 -16.77 7.90
C GLY A 90 24.05 -16.08 6.56
N MET A 91 23.02 -15.61 5.83
CA MET A 91 23.15 -14.95 4.54
C MET A 91 23.02 -13.43 4.67
N ASN A 92 23.82 -12.68 3.89
CA ASN A 92 23.69 -11.22 3.79
C ASN A 92 22.99 -10.85 2.48
N VAL A 93 21.77 -10.31 2.60
CA VAL A 93 20.91 -9.95 1.47
C VAL A 93 20.71 -8.44 1.32
N LYS A 94 21.54 -7.60 1.98
CA LYS A 94 21.40 -6.14 1.92
C LYS A 94 21.46 -5.57 0.49
N SER A 95 22.21 -6.23 -0.40
CA SER A 95 22.27 -5.85 -1.82
C SER A 95 20.97 -6.08 -2.60
N LYS A 96 20.08 -6.95 -2.10
CA LYS A 96 18.76 -7.21 -2.71
C LYS A 96 17.67 -6.22 -2.24
N VAL A 97 17.96 -5.36 -1.25
CA VAL A 97 16.98 -4.40 -0.71
C VAL A 97 16.46 -3.43 -1.76
N PRO A 98 17.26 -2.85 -2.68
CA PRO A 98 16.72 -2.02 -3.76
C PRO A 98 15.68 -2.75 -4.61
N ASN A 99 15.94 -4.02 -4.97
CA ASN A 99 14.99 -4.83 -5.74
C ASN A 99 13.70 -5.11 -4.96
N LEU A 100 13.79 -5.29 -3.64
CA LEU A 100 12.61 -5.43 -2.78
C LEU A 100 11.77 -4.15 -2.78
N LEU A 101 12.42 -2.98 -2.78
CA LEU A 101 11.70 -1.70 -2.88
C LEU A 101 10.96 -1.58 -4.22
N GLU A 102 11.56 -2.03 -5.33
CA GLU A 102 10.87 -2.06 -6.63
C GLU A 102 9.62 -2.96 -6.64
N VAL A 103 9.68 -4.10 -5.92
CA VAL A 103 8.51 -4.99 -5.73
C VAL A 103 7.44 -4.30 -4.88
N LEU A 104 7.84 -3.55 -3.86
CA LEU A 104 6.91 -2.79 -3.03
C LEU A 104 6.28 -1.60 -3.77
N ASP A 105 7.03 -0.94 -4.66
CA ASP A 105 6.50 0.15 -5.49
C ASP A 105 5.47 -0.36 -6.51
N ASN A 106 5.66 -1.58 -7.02
CA ASN A 106 4.72 -2.27 -7.91
C ASN A 106 3.91 -3.33 -7.15
N TYR A 107 3.48 -2.99 -5.93
CA TYR A 107 2.99 -3.93 -4.93
C TYR A 107 1.97 -4.96 -5.47
N ASP A 108 2.35 -6.23 -5.31
CA ASP A 108 1.49 -7.40 -5.41
C ASP A 108 1.91 -8.40 -4.31
N LEU A 109 0.94 -8.97 -3.60
CA LEU A 109 1.24 -9.87 -2.47
C LEU A 109 1.96 -11.13 -2.93
N ALA A 110 1.54 -11.72 -4.06
CA ALA A 110 2.15 -12.95 -4.55
C ALA A 110 3.60 -12.71 -4.97
N SER A 111 3.86 -11.61 -5.68
CA SER A 111 5.20 -11.18 -6.08
C SER A 111 6.11 -10.90 -4.88
N LEU A 112 5.56 -10.31 -3.80
CA LEU A 112 6.30 -10.11 -2.56
C LEU A 112 6.64 -11.43 -1.87
N ILE A 113 5.69 -12.38 -1.81
CA ILE A 113 5.92 -13.71 -1.22
C ILE A 113 6.99 -14.46 -2.02
N GLU A 114 6.88 -14.47 -3.35
CA GLU A 114 7.87 -15.10 -4.25
C GLU A 114 9.27 -14.51 -4.06
N PHE A 115 9.37 -13.19 -3.91
CA PHE A 115 10.64 -12.52 -3.61
C PHE A 115 11.26 -13.00 -2.28
N PHE A 116 10.43 -13.27 -1.27
CA PHE A 116 10.88 -13.80 0.03
C PHE A 116 11.32 -15.27 -0.04
N GLU A 117 10.94 -16.01 -1.08
CA GLU A 117 11.34 -17.40 -1.31
C GLU A 117 12.65 -17.53 -2.13
N THR A 118 13.19 -16.41 -2.64
CA THR A 118 14.34 -16.35 -3.57
C THR A 118 15.66 -15.86 -2.94
#